data_AF-A0A376MIV5-F1
#
_entry.id   AF-A0A376MIV5-F1
#
_cell.length_a   1.000
_cell.length_b   1.000
_cell.length_c   1.000
_cell.angle_alpha   90.00
_cell.angle_beta   90.00
_cell.angle_gamma   90.00
#
_symmetry.space_group_name_H-M   'P 1'
#
loop_
_entity.id
_entity.type
_entity.pdbx_description
1 polymer ?
#
loop_
_entity_poly.entity_id
_entity_poly.type
_entity_poly.pdbx_seq_one_letter_code
_entity_poly.pdbx_strand_id
1 'polypeptide(L)'
;MAELKSGIEIVTTALNLEEHIHDCTLVITGEGRIDSQSIHGKVPIGVANVAKKYHKPVIGIAGSLTNDVGVVHQHALMRSSAY
;
A
#
# COMPACT_ATOMS: atom_id res chain seq x y z
N MET A 1 12.37 -13.96 23.05
CA MET A 1 12.02 -12.53 23.07
C MET A 1 11.15 -12.25 21.86
N ALA A 2 10.04 -11.54 22.00
CA ALA A 2 9.17 -11.16 20.89
C ALA A 2 9.38 -9.67 20.62
N GLU A 3 9.63 -9.30 19.37
CA GLU A 3 9.79 -7.91 18.93
C GLU A 3 8.47 -7.41 18.32
N LEU A 4 8.03 -6.21 18.72
CA LEU A 4 6.94 -5.54 18.02
C LEU A 4 7.46 -5.07 16.66
N LYS A 5 6.92 -5.64 15.59
CA LYS A 5 7.14 -5.19 14.22
C LYS A 5 5.84 -4.66 13.63
N SER A 6 5.96 -3.80 12.63
CA SER A 6 4.76 -3.36 11.91
C SER A 6 4.10 -4.55 11.22
N GLY A 7 2.76 -4.60 11.20
CA GLY A 7 2.04 -5.72 10.58
C GLY A 7 2.43 -5.93 9.11
N ILE A 8 2.76 -4.85 8.40
CA ILE A 8 3.18 -4.94 7.00
C ILE A 8 4.60 -5.49 6.84
N GLU A 9 5.50 -5.25 7.78
CA GLU A 9 6.85 -5.82 7.77
C GLU A 9 6.80 -7.34 8.01
N ILE A 10 5.92 -7.78 8.90
CA ILE A 10 5.65 -9.21 9.14
C ILE A 10 5.12 -9.86 7.85
N VAL A 11 4.12 -9.26 7.20
CA VAL A 11 3.52 -9.80 5.98
C VAL A 11 4.49 -9.78 4.81
N THR A 12 5.26 -8.70 4.63
CA THR A 12 6.23 -8.55 3.54
C THR A 12 7.31 -9.63 3.64
N THR A 13 7.79 -9.89 4.86
CA THR A 13 8.81 -10.92 5.11
C THR A 13 8.23 -12.33 4.99
N ALA A 14 7.06 -12.59 5.57
CA ALA A 14 6.46 -13.92 5.57
C ALA A 14 6.03 -14.41 4.18
N LEU A 15 5.76 -13.48 3.25
CA LEU A 15 5.25 -13.80 1.91
C LEU A 15 6.28 -13.56 0.80
N ASN A 16 7.54 -13.24 1.11
CA ASN A 16 8.55 -12.83 0.13
C ASN A 16 8.02 -11.78 -0.87
N LEU A 17 7.22 -10.84 -0.37
CA LEU A 17 6.47 -9.89 -1.22
C LEU A 17 7.41 -9.03 -2.09
N GLU A 18 8.62 -8.75 -1.58
CA GLU A 18 9.63 -7.96 -2.29
C GLU A 18 10.13 -8.65 -3.57
N GLU A 19 10.32 -9.97 -3.55
CA GLU A 19 10.74 -10.75 -4.74
C GLU A 19 9.64 -10.72 -5.80
N HIS A 20 8.39 -10.93 -5.39
CA HIS A 20 7.24 -10.87 -6.29
C HIS A 20 7.06 -9.48 -6.93
N ILE A 21 7.29 -8.42 -6.14
CA ILE A 21 7.21 -7.04 -6.63
C ILE A 21 8.35 -6.74 -7.61
N HIS A 22 9.56 -7.25 -7.38
CA HIS A 22 10.69 -7.07 -8.30
C HIS A 22 10.35 -7.55 -9.73
N ASP A 23 9.68 -8.69 -9.86
CA ASP A 23 9.41 -9.32 -11.15
C ASP A 23 8.09 -8.89 -11.81
N CYS A 24 7.22 -8.18 -11.08
CA CYS A 24 5.92 -7.76 -11.62
C CYS A 24 6.02 -6.56 -12.58
N THR A 25 4.95 -6.30 -13.34
CA THR A 25 4.79 -5.10 -14.17
C THR A 25 3.88 -4.05 -13.55
N LEU A 26 3.03 -4.46 -12.60
CA LEU A 26 2.04 -3.65 -11.92
C LEU A 26 1.72 -4.28 -10.56
N VAL A 27 1.60 -3.44 -9.54
CA VAL A 27 1.14 -3.86 -8.21
C VAL A 27 -0.27 -3.39 -7.99
N ILE A 28 -1.16 -4.27 -7.53
CA ILE A 28 -2.49 -3.91 -7.07
C ILE A 28 -2.57 -4.22 -5.58
N THR A 29 -3.00 -3.25 -4.78
CA THR A 29 -3.19 -3.38 -3.34
C THR A 29 -4.53 -2.78 -2.95
N GLY A 30 -4.92 -2.87 -1.68
CA GLY A 30 -6.18 -2.30 -1.24
C GLY A 30 -6.54 -2.61 0.20
N GLU A 31 -7.55 -1.93 0.70
CA GLU A 31 -8.14 -2.19 2.02
C GLU A 31 -9.61 -1.73 2.06
N GLY A 32 -10.37 -2.22 3.05
CA GLY A 32 -11.80 -1.89 3.17
C GLY A 32 -12.09 -0.40 3.39
N ARG A 33 -11.17 0.33 4.03
CA ARG A 33 -11.30 1.77 4.29
C ARG A 33 -9.94 2.43 4.27
N ILE A 34 -9.76 3.40 3.36
CA ILE A 34 -8.61 4.29 3.36
C ILE A 34 -9.00 5.57 4.09
N ASP A 35 -8.39 5.79 5.25
CA ASP A 35 -8.56 6.98 6.08
C ASP A 35 -7.20 7.58 6.47
N SER A 36 -7.20 8.64 7.28
CA SER A 36 -5.97 9.27 7.76
C SER A 36 -5.13 8.37 8.69
N GLN A 37 -5.62 7.20 9.10
CA GLN A 37 -4.77 6.19 9.77
C GLN A 37 -4.12 5.24 8.77
N SER A 38 -4.69 5.05 7.59
CA SER A 38 -4.12 4.24 6.53
C SER A 38 -2.77 4.74 6.03
N ILE A 39 -2.61 6.07 5.96
CA ILE A 39 -1.33 6.75 5.66
C ILE A 39 -0.26 6.50 6.73
N HIS A 40 -0.62 6.12 7.95
CA HIS A 40 0.30 5.94 9.08
C HIS A 40 0.85 4.51 9.24
N GLY A 41 0.68 3.62 8.25
CA GLY A 41 1.39 2.32 8.25
C GLY A 41 0.50 1.09 8.06
N LYS A 42 -0.58 1.19 7.29
CA LYS A 42 -1.37 0.02 6.86
C LYS A 42 -0.81 -0.63 5.59
N VAL A 43 -1.42 -1.76 5.22
CA VAL A 43 -1.03 -2.64 4.12
C VAL A 43 -0.78 -1.90 2.79
N PRO A 44 -1.66 -1.01 2.31
CA PRO A 44 -1.47 -0.35 1.01
C PRO A 44 -0.19 0.50 0.94
N ILE A 45 0.16 1.18 2.04
CA ILE A 45 1.34 2.05 2.11
C ILE A 45 2.63 1.23 2.14
N GLY A 46 2.68 0.14 2.90
CA GLY A 46 3.89 -0.68 2.90
C GLY A 46 4.10 -1.40 1.57
N VAL A 47 3.02 -1.88 0.92
CA VAL A 47 3.11 -2.42 -0.45
C VAL A 47 3.62 -1.36 -1.43
N ALA A 48 3.07 -0.14 -1.37
CA ALA A 48 3.53 0.99 -2.18
C ALA A 48 5.00 1.33 -1.96
N ASN A 49 5.46 1.32 -0.70
CA ASN A 49 6.85 1.61 -0.35
C ASN A 49 7.81 0.56 -0.93
N VAL A 50 7.47 -0.73 -0.87
CA VAL A 50 8.27 -1.78 -1.48
C VAL A 50 8.29 -1.63 -3.00
N ALA A 51 7.13 -1.43 -3.63
CA ALA A 51 7.01 -1.20 -5.08
C ALA A 51 7.81 0.01 -5.58
N LYS A 52 7.86 1.09 -4.79
CA LYS A 52 8.62 2.30 -5.11
C LYS A 52 10.12 2.03 -5.21
N LYS A 53 10.68 1.12 -4.40
CA LYS A 53 12.11 0.73 -4.51
C LYS A 53 12.45 0.19 -5.90
N TYR A 54 11.51 -0.51 -6.53
CA TYR A 54 11.67 -1.15 -7.84
C TYR A 54 10.98 -0.39 -8.98
N HIS A 55 10.53 0.85 -8.72
CA HIS A 55 9.88 1.71 -9.70
C HIS A 55 8.64 1.07 -10.36
N LYS A 56 7.92 0.23 -9.60
CA LYS A 56 6.72 -0.44 -10.10
C LYS A 56 5.51 0.48 -9.92
N PRO A 57 4.64 0.62 -10.95
CA PRO A 57 3.38 1.34 -10.78
C PRO A 57 2.50 0.57 -9.79
N VAL A 58 1.76 1.30 -8.95
CA VAL A 58 0.83 0.69 -7.99
C VAL A 58 -0.59 1.25 -8.13
N ILE A 59 -1.57 0.40 -7.85
CA ILE A 59 -2.99 0.68 -7.86
C ILE A 59 -3.57 0.22 -6.51
N GLY A 60 -3.97 1.15 -5.62
CA GLY A 60 -4.66 0.91 -4.34
C GLY A 60 -6.22 0.99 -4.37
N ILE A 61 -6.92 -0.14 -4.28
CA ILE A 61 -8.39 -0.16 -4.27
C ILE A 61 -8.91 0.01 -2.84
N ALA A 62 -9.80 0.98 -2.63
CA ALA A 62 -10.43 1.24 -1.33
C ALA A 62 -11.92 0.88 -1.35
N GLY A 63 -12.39 0.12 -0.36
CA GLY A 63 -13.83 -0.14 -0.21
C GLY A 63 -14.63 1.10 0.21
N SER A 64 -13.99 2.05 0.91
CA SER A 64 -14.56 3.34 1.28
C SER A 64 -13.46 4.40 1.39
N LEU A 65 -13.76 5.58 0.84
CA LEU A 65 -12.92 6.77 0.90
C LEU A 65 -13.61 7.78 1.80
N THR A 66 -12.97 8.18 2.90
CA THR A 66 -13.46 9.32 3.71
C THR A 66 -13.02 10.63 3.05
N ASN A 67 -13.80 11.71 3.18
CA ASN A 67 -13.65 13.01 2.48
C ASN A 67 -12.25 13.68 2.51
N ASP A 68 -11.28 13.18 3.28
CA ASP A 68 -9.89 13.67 3.32
C ASP A 68 -8.98 13.07 2.22
N VAL A 69 -9.55 12.69 1.06
CA VAL A 69 -8.85 12.00 -0.05
C VAL A 69 -7.75 12.86 -0.71
N GLY A 70 -7.74 14.17 -0.46
CA GLY A 70 -6.72 15.08 -0.99
C GLY A 70 -5.28 14.71 -0.59
N VAL A 71 -5.08 14.04 0.55
CA VAL A 71 -3.76 13.67 1.07
C VAL A 71 -3.18 12.43 0.39
N VAL A 72 -4.04 11.53 -0.11
CA VAL A 72 -3.62 10.25 -0.71
C VAL A 72 -3.00 10.44 -2.09
N HIS A 73 -3.45 11.47 -2.84
CA HIS A 73 -2.91 11.80 -4.16
C HIS A 73 -1.44 12.25 -4.14
N GLN A 74 -0.97 12.81 -3.03
CA GLN A 74 0.35 13.44 -2.97
C GLN A 74 1.50 12.47 -2.61
N HIS A 75 1.17 11.28 -2.08
CA HIS A 75 2.16 10.31 -1.58
C HIS A 75 2.53 9.18 -2.56
N ALA A 76 2.43 9.47 -3.85
CA ALA A 76 2.95 8.69 -4.98
C ALA A 76 2.02 7.66 -5.65
N LEU A 77 0.71 7.62 -5.39
CA LEU A 77 -0.18 6.68 -6.10
C LEU A 77 -1.57 7.21 -6.43
N MET A 78 -1.98 6.86 -7.67
CA MET A 78 -3.32 6.44 -8.08
C MET A 78 -4.32 7.39 -8.74
N ARG A 79 -4.93 6.87 -9.81
CA ARG A 79 -6.11 7.38 -10.50
C ARG A 79 -7.35 6.77 -9.83
N SER A 80 -8.17 7.61 -9.18
CA SER A 80 -9.49 7.22 -8.68
C SER A 80 -10.46 7.07 -9.85
N SER A 81 -11.10 5.91 -9.97
CA SER A 81 -12.36 5.77 -10.70
C SER A 81 -13.45 5.51 -9.67
N ALA A 82 -13.88 6.57 -8.99
CA ALA A 82 -15.18 6.56 -8.33
C ALA A 82 -16.25 6.59 -9.42
N TYR A 83 -17.06 5.54 -9.49
CA TYR A 83 -18.46 5.69 -9.88
C TYR A 83 -19.27 5.92 -8.61
#